data_AF-A0A7X6SA82-F1
#
_entry.id   AF-A0A7X6SA82-F1
#
_cell.length_a   1.000
_cell.length_b   1.000
_cell.length_c   1.000
_cell.angle_alpha   90.00
_cell.angle_beta   90.00
_cell.angle_gamma   90.00
#
_symmetry.space_group_name_H-M   'P 1'
#
loop_
_entity.id
_entity.type
_entity.pdbx_description
1 polymer ?
#
loop_
_entity_poly.entity_id
_entity_poly.type
_entity_poly.pdbx_seq_one_letter_code
_entity_poly.pdbx_strand_id
1 'polypeptide(L)' 'MVLEPAVFNYIKEDKTIFEREPLESLSAEEKLGVYKHYGFWQCMDTQRDKYHLESIWEKNMAPWKVW' A
#
# COMPACT_ATOMS: atom_id res chain seq x y z
N MET A 1 -2.75 3.88 -2.70
CA MET A 1 -3.61 3.39 -3.81
C MET A 1 -4.60 4.48 -4.14
N VAL A 2 -5.02 4.57 -5.40
CA VAL A 2 -6.12 5.44 -5.85
C VAL A 2 -7.13 4.51 -6.50
N LEU A 3 -8.39 4.58 -6.06
CA LEU A 3 -9.44 3.62 -6.45
C LEU A 3 -10.70 4.38 -6.86
N GLU A 4 -11.32 3.94 -7.94
CA GLU A 4 -12.67 4.36 -8.31
C GLU A 4 -13.72 3.61 -7.49
N PRO A 5 -14.85 4.23 -7.10
CA PRO A 5 -15.89 3.57 -6.28
C PRO A 5 -16.43 2.26 -6.86
N ALA A 6 -16.36 2.07 -8.18
CA ALA A 6 -16.74 0.82 -8.84
C ALA A 6 -15.94 -0.41 -8.35
N VAL A 7 -14.80 -0.22 -7.67
CA VAL A 7 -14.00 -1.30 -7.08
C VAL A 7 -14.78 -2.14 -6.06
N PHE A 8 -15.78 -1.55 -5.39
CA PHE A 8 -16.60 -2.26 -4.41
C PHE A 8 -17.41 -3.40 -5.04
N ASN A 9 -17.68 -3.35 -6.34
CA ASN A 9 -18.35 -4.46 -7.05
C ASN A 9 -17.50 -5.74 -7.10
N TYR A 10 -16.18 -5.65 -6.87
CA TYR A 10 -15.27 -6.78 -6.81
C TYR A 10 -15.13 -7.35 -5.38
N ILE A 11 -15.66 -6.66 -4.37
CA ILE A 11 -15.60 -7.07 -2.96
C ILE A 11 -16.95 -7.70 -2.59
N LYS A 12 -17.00 -9.03 -2.50
CA LYS A 12 -18.27 -9.78 -2.32
C LYS A 12 -18.63 -9.99 -0.86
N GLU A 13 -17.64 -10.18 -0.01
CA GLU A 13 -17.81 -10.48 1.40
C GLU A 13 -16.60 -10.03 2.22
N ASP A 14 -16.73 -10.01 3.55
CA ASP A 14 -15.67 -9.57 4.47
C ASP A 14 -14.40 -10.44 4.38
N LYS A 15 -14.52 -11.67 3.85
CA LYS A 15 -13.41 -12.59 3.65
C LYS A 15 -12.66 -12.36 2.32
N THR A 16 -13.15 -11.47 1.47
CA THR A 16 -12.50 -11.18 0.19
C THR A 16 -11.11 -10.58 0.44
N ILE A 17 -10.06 -11.29 0.02
CA ILE A 17 -8.68 -10.80 0.05
C ILE A 17 -8.51 -9.85 -1.14
N PHE A 18 -8.38 -8.56 -0.85
CA PHE A 18 -8.32 -7.51 -1.89
C PHE A 18 -7.19 -7.74 -2.89
N GLU A 19 -6.03 -8.18 -2.39
CA GLU A 19 -4.83 -8.40 -3.18
C GLU A 19 -4.89 -9.65 -4.08
N ARG A 20 -5.94 -10.47 -3.96
CA ARG A 20 -6.17 -11.67 -4.79
C ARG A 20 -7.24 -11.41 -5.83
N GLU A 21 -8.42 -12.01 -5.65
CA GLU A 21 -9.50 -12.04 -6.64
C GLU A 21 -9.82 -10.64 -7.21
N PRO A 22 -9.91 -9.56 -6.41
CA PRO A 22 -10.18 -8.22 -6.95
C PRO A 22 -9.04 -7.65 -7.81
N LEU A 23 -7.80 -7.60 -7.30
CA LEU A 23 -6.67 -7.05 -8.06
C LEU A 23 -6.31 -7.90 -9.29
N GLU A 24 -6.41 -9.23 -9.18
CA GLU A 24 -6.21 -10.14 -10.31
C GLU A 24 -7.26 -9.90 -11.41
N SER A 25 -8.54 -9.73 -11.03
CA SER A 25 -9.61 -9.43 -12.00
C SER A 25 -9.43 -8.06 -12.66
N LEU A 26 -9.09 -7.03 -11.88
CA LEU A 26 -8.83 -5.68 -12.41
C LEU A 26 -7.64 -5.66 -13.36
N SER A 27 -6.60 -6.45 -13.07
CA SER A 27 -5.44 -6.61 -13.95
C SER A 27 -5.84 -7.30 -15.26
N ALA A 28 -6.60 -8.39 -15.19
CA ALA A 28 -7.08 -9.13 -16.36
C ALA A 28 -8.05 -8.30 -17.24
N GLU A 29 -8.80 -7.38 -16.64
CA GLU A 29 -9.72 -6.47 -17.32
C GLU A 29 -9.04 -5.17 -17.82
N GLU A 30 -7.70 -5.05 -17.71
CA GLU A 30 -6.93 -3.85 -18.08
C GLU A 30 -7.34 -2.57 -17.32
N LYS A 31 -7.95 -2.74 -16.14
CA LYS A 31 -8.41 -1.67 -15.25
C LYS A 31 -7.40 -1.33 -14.14
N LEU A 32 -6.24 -1.98 -14.14
CA LEU A 32 -5.18 -1.76 -13.15
C LEU A 32 -4.03 -0.96 -13.77
N GLY A 33 -3.87 0.29 -13.31
CA GLY A 33 -2.70 1.11 -13.60
C GLY A 33 -1.63 1.00 -12.52
N VAL A 34 -0.36 1.20 -12.88
CA VAL A 34 0.77 1.19 -11.95
C VAL A 34 1.43 2.57 -11.91
N TYR A 35 1.56 3.14 -10.71
CA TYR A 35 2.37 4.33 -10.47
C TYR A 35 3.71 3.94 -9.84
N LYS A 36 4.81 4.31 -10.49
CA LYS A 36 6.16 4.02 -9.98
C LYS A 36 6.61 5.13 -9.03
N HIS A 37 6.63 4.83 -7.74
CA HIS A 37 7.20 5.71 -6.71
C HIS A 37 8.71 5.50 -6.61
N TYR A 38 9.48 6.59 -6.75
CA TYR A 38 10.95 6.56 -6.69
C TYR A 38 11.51 7.05 -5.35
N GLY A 39 10.65 7.56 -4.47
CA GLY A 39 11.05 8.07 -3.16
C GLY A 39 11.18 6.97 -2.12
N PHE A 40 11.35 7.39 -0.87
CA PHE A 40 11.39 6.49 0.27
C PHE A 40 10.04 5.77 0.45
N TRP A 41 10.10 4.46 0.69
CA TRP A 41 8.98 3.63 1.12
C TRP A 41 9.51 2.48 1.97
N GLN A 42 8.89 2.24 3.12
CA GLN A 42 9.27 1.16 4.06
C GLN A 42 8.01 0.69 4.81
N CYS A 43 7.77 -0.62 4.85
CA CYS A 43 6.72 -1.23 5.67
C CYS A 43 7.20 -1.50 7.11
N MET A 44 6.25 -1.75 8.02
CA MET A 44 6.52 -2.07 9.42
C MET A 44 5.82 -3.36 9.80
N ASP A 45 6.39 -4.49 9.40
CA ASP A 45 5.80 -5.81 9.63
C ASP A 45 6.40 -6.50 10.86
N THR A 46 7.63 -6.14 11.21
CA THR A 46 8.37 -6.73 12.32
C THR A 46 8.77 -5.70 13.38
N GLN A 47 9.09 -6.20 14.58
CA GLN A 47 9.62 -5.36 15.66
C GLN A 47 10.94 -4.66 15.26
N ARG A 48 11.73 -5.27 14.37
CA ARG A 48 12.96 -4.66 13.84
C ARG A 48 12.65 -3.45 12.98
N ASP A 49 11.63 -3.54 12.12
CA ASP A 49 11.21 -2.43 11.26
C ASP A 49 10.74 -1.25 12.09
N LYS A 50 9.99 -1.53 13.17
CA LYS A 50 9.60 -0.51 14.14
C LYS A 50 10.81 0.24 14.71
N TYR A 51 11.79 -0.48 15.27
CA TYR A 51 12.99 0.16 15.82
C TYR A 51 13.78 0.95 14.77
N HIS A 52 13.82 0.47 13.53
CA HIS A 52 14.46 1.20 12.45
C HIS A 52 13.74 2.52 12.13
N LEU A 53 12.41 2.47 11.96
CA LEU A 53 11.57 3.64 11.68
C LEU A 53 11.60 4.64 12.84
N GLU A 54 11.58 4.16 14.09
CA GLU A 54 11.74 5.00 15.28
C GLU A 54 13.12 5.68 15.31
N SER A 55 14.20 4.95 14.99
CA SER A 55 15.54 5.54 15.01
C SER A 55 15.72 6.67 14.00
N ILE A 56 15.19 6.52 12.78
CA ILE A 56 15.27 7.60 11.77
C ILE A 56 14.30 8.75 12.06
N TRP A 57 13.21 8.48 12.78
CA TRP A 57 12.33 9.51 13.32
C TRP A 57 13.00 10.36 14.40
N GLU A 58 13.59 9.73 15.41
CA GLU A 58 14.31 10.42 16.51
C GLU A 58 15.47 11.28 15.99
N LYS A 59 16.15 10.83 14.93
CA LYS A 59 17.24 11.56 14.30
C LYS A 59 16.77 12.69 13.36
N ASN A 60 15.45 12.95 13.27
CA ASN A 60 14.86 13.91 12.32
C ASN A 60 15.22 13.63 10.86
N MET A 61 15.47 12.36 10.51
CA MET A 61 15.79 11.92 9.15
C MET A 61 14.63 11.17 8.48
N ALA A 62 13.45 11.16 9.09
CA ALA A 62 12.26 10.47 8.58
C ALA A 62 11.81 11.08 7.24
N PRO A 63 12.01 10.40 6.09
CA PRO A 63 11.72 10.99 4.78
C PRO A 63 10.21 11.13 4.50
N TRP A 64 9.38 10.43 5.26
CA TRP A 64 7.92 10.54 5.20
C TRP A 64 7.36 11.74 5.98
N LYS A 65 8.18 12.42 6.79
CA LYS A 65 7.79 13.63 7.51
C LYS A 65 7.92 14.85 6.59
N VAL A 66 6.80 15.27 5.98
CA VAL A 66 6.73 16.34 4.96
C VAL A 66 5.93 17.57 5.40
N TRP A 67 5.66 17.71 6.70
CA TRP A 67 4.94 18.83 7.29
C TRP A 67 5.83 19.72 8.15
#